data_AF-A0A7X7S6P1-F1
#
_entry.id   AF-A0A7X7S6P1-F1
#
_cell.length_a   1.000
_cell.length_b   1.000
_cell.length_c   1.000
_cell.angle_alpha   90.00
_cell.angle_beta   90.00
_cell.angle_gamma   90.00
#
_symmetry.space_group_name_H-M   'P 1'
#
loop_
_entity.id
_entity.type
_entity.pdbx_description
1 polymer ?
#
loop_
_entity_poly.entity_id
_entity_poly.type
_entity_poly.pdbx_seq_one_letter_code
_entity_poly.pdbx_strand_id
1 'polypeptide(L)' 'MNHSLIEEAACRAGITLLEEQIFQVDRYVEHLKEENQKFNLTSIIEDEAIAIRHLEDSWHAASLFKRVAPFSM' A
#
# COMPACT_ATOMS: atom_id res chain seq x y z
N MET A 1 0.38 6.36 -9.92
CA MET A 1 0.10 4.97 -10.37
C MET A 1 -1.38 4.82 -10.66
N ASN A 2 -1.83 3.75 -11.30
CA ASN A 2 -3.27 3.51 -11.47
C ASN A 2 -3.93 3.16 -10.12
N HIS A 3 -5.01 3.85 -9.75
CA HIS A 3 -5.76 3.61 -8.51
C HIS A 3 -6.33 2.19 -8.43
N SER A 4 -6.65 1.55 -9.55
CA SER A 4 -7.10 0.16 -9.55
C SER A 4 -6.06 -0.79 -8.97
N LEU A 5 -4.75 -0.54 -9.18
CA LEU A 5 -3.67 -1.36 -8.62
C LEU A 5 -3.59 -1.22 -7.10
N ILE A 6 -3.88 -0.02 -6.57
CA ILE A 6 -3.92 0.25 -5.13
C ILE A 6 -5.09 -0.50 -4.49
N GLU A 7 -6.28 -0.40 -5.09
CA GLU A 7 -7.49 -1.08 -4.64
C GLU A 7 -7.33 -2.60 -4.66
N GLU A 8 -6.78 -3.15 -5.74
CA GLU A 8 -6.51 -4.58 -5.87
C GLU A 8 -5.49 -5.07 -4.83
N ALA A 9 -4.41 -4.32 -4.58
CA ALA A 9 -3.42 -4.66 -3.55
C ALA A 9 -4.03 -4.63 -2.14
N ALA A 10 -4.85 -3.63 -1.84
CA ALA A 10 -5.58 -3.52 -0.57
C ALA A 10 -6.56 -4.70 -0.39
N CYS A 11 -7.29 -5.04 -1.45
CA CYS A 11 -8.23 -6.15 -1.46
C CYS A 11 -7.52 -7.49 -1.20
N ARG A 12 -6.41 -7.77 -1.88
CA ARG A 12 -5.60 -8.98 -1.65
C ARG A 12 -5.03 -9.05 -0.24
N ALA A 13 -4.65 -7.92 0.35
CA ALA A 13 -4.21 -7.82 1.74
C ALA A 13 -5.35 -7.89 2.77
N GLY A 14 -6.62 -7.95 2.33
CA GLY A 14 -7.78 -8.07 3.20
C GLY A 14 -8.11 -6.79 3.99
N ILE A 15 -7.73 -5.62 3.44
CA ILE A 15 -8.06 -4.30 3.98
C ILE A 15 -8.92 -3.51 2.99
N THR A 16 -9.69 -2.57 3.51
CA THR A 16 -10.48 -1.63 2.70
C THR A 16 -9.92 -0.22 2.92
N LEU A 17 -9.67 0.50 1.83
CA LEU A 17 -9.23 1.89 1.86
C LEU A 17 -10.39 2.82 1.55
N LEU A 18 -10.39 3.99 2.17
CA LEU A 18 -11.21 5.12 1.77
C LEU A 18 -10.63 5.77 0.51
N GLU A 19 -11.45 6.48 -0.26
CA GLU A 19 -11.02 7.20 -1.46
C GLU A 19 -9.85 8.15 -1.18
N GLU A 20 -9.92 8.94 -0.10
CA GLU A 20 -8.84 9.84 0.33
C GLU A 20 -7.52 9.09 0.62
N GLN A 21 -7.59 7.85 1.11
CA GLN A 21 -6.40 7.04 1.39
C GLN A 21 -5.80 6.49 0.09
N ILE A 22 -6.62 6.17 -0.91
CA ILE A 22 -6.14 5.79 -2.25
C ILE A 22 -5.33 6.95 -2.85
N PHE A 23 -5.86 8.18 -2.77
CA PHE A 23 -5.14 9.38 -3.21
C PHE A 23 -3.83 9.60 -2.44
N GLN A 24 -3.82 9.38 -1.13
CA GLN A 24 -2.59 9.50 -0.32
C GLN A 24 -1.53 8.47 -0.73
N VAL A 25 -1.94 7.22 -0.97
CA VAL A 25 -1.03 6.15 -1.42
C VAL A 25 -0.48 6.45 -2.80
N ASP A 26 -1.31 6.94 -3.72
CA ASP A 26 -0.88 7.35 -5.05
C ASP A 26 0.19 8.45 -4.99
N ARG A 27 -0.06 9.51 -4.20
CA ARG A 27 0.91 10.59 -3.95
C ARG A 27 2.19 10.09 -3.27
N TYR A 28 2.08 9.13 -2.36
CA TYR A 28 3.23 8.49 -1.74
C TYR A 28 4.10 7.77 -2.77
N VAL A 29 3.49 7.01 -3.69
CA VAL A 29 4.22 6.29 -4.74
C VAL A 29 4.85 7.25 -5.75
N GLU A 30 4.16 8.33 -6.12
CA GLU A 30 4.75 9.40 -6.95
C GLU A 30 6.00 9.98 -6.28
N HIS A 31 5.89 10.36 -5.00
CA HIS A 31 6.99 10.93 -4.25
C HIS A 31 8.15 9.93 -4.07
N LEU A 32 7.86 8.65 -3.81
CA LEU A 32 8.85 7.59 -3.75
C LEU A 32 9.67 7.53 -5.06
N LYS A 33 9.00 7.59 -6.22
CA LYS A 33 9.67 7.56 -7.52
C LYS A 33 10.52 8.80 -7.78
N GLU A 34 10.01 9.98 -7.44
CA GLU A 34 10.74 11.25 -7.57
C GLU A 34 12.02 11.25 -6.73
N GLU A 35 11.92 10.87 -5.44
CA GLU A 35 13.07 10.81 -4.56
C GLU A 35 14.03 9.67 -4.93
N ASN A 36 13.53 8.57 -5.51
CA ASN A 36 14.36 7.48 -6.00
C ASN A 36 15.31 7.89 -7.14
N GLN A 37 15.01 8.98 -7.85
CA GLN A 37 15.91 9.56 -8.86
C GLN A 37 17.11 10.29 -8.22
N LYS A 38 16.96 10.74 -6.97
CA LYS A 38 18.00 11.48 -6.23
C LYS A 38 18.82 10.55 -5.33
N PHE A 39 18.15 9.56 -4.74
CA PHE A 39 18.73 8.61 -3.79
C PHE A 39 18.23 7.20 -4.12
N ASN A 40 19.06 6.18 -3.94
CA ASN A 40 18.62 4.79 -4.14
C ASN A 40 17.74 4.33 -2.97
N LEU A 41 16.44 4.62 -3.03
CA LEU A 41 15.44 4.20 -2.06
C LEU A 41 14.91 2.79 -2.34
N THR A 42 14.76 2.46 -3.62
CA THR A 42 14.26 1.16 -4.05
C THR A 42 14.75 0.79 -5.45
N SER A 43 14.94 -0.49 -5.68
CA SER A 43 15.19 -1.05 -7.01
C SER A 43 13.91 -1.36 -7.80
N ILE A 44 12.73 -1.12 -7.21
CA ILE A 44 11.43 -1.46 -7.79
C ILE A 44 10.72 -0.18 -8.20
N ILE A 45 10.50 0.02 -9.50
CA ILE A 45 9.97 1.29 -10.05
C ILE A 45 8.68 1.13 -10.85
N GLU A 46 8.37 -0.09 -11.30
CA GLU A 46 7.16 -0.44 -12.03
C GLU A 46 5.95 -0.43 -11.09
N ASP A 47 4.83 0.16 -11.53
CA ASP A 47 3.65 0.38 -10.69
C ASP A 47 3.09 -0.95 -10.15
N GLU A 48 3.01 -1.97 -10.99
CA GLU A 48 2.53 -3.30 -10.62
C GLU A 48 3.45 -3.96 -9.59
N ALA A 49 4.76 -3.79 -9.75
CA ALA A 49 5.74 -4.35 -8.82
C ALA A 49 5.74 -3.61 -7.48
N ILE A 50 5.54 -2.30 -7.47
CA ILE A 50 5.35 -1.51 -6.23
C ILE A 50 4.06 -1.94 -5.52
N ALA A 51 2.96 -2.11 -6.25
CA ALA A 51 1.69 -2.55 -5.68
C ALA A 51 1.81 -3.88 -4.93
N ILE A 52 2.53 -4.86 -5.51
CA ILE A 52 2.70 -6.18 -4.89
C ILE A 52 3.76 -6.16 -3.78
N ARG A 53 4.94 -5.62 -4.06
CA ARG A 53 6.13 -5.83 -3.21
C ARG A 53 6.31 -4.77 -2.12
N HIS A 54 5.64 -3.62 -2.23
CA HIS A 54 5.67 -2.58 -1.20
C HIS A 54 4.31 -2.42 -0.53
N LEU A 55 3.25 -2.22 -1.31
CA LEU A 55 1.93 -1.93 -0.75
C LEU A 55 1.29 -3.18 -0.13
N GLU A 56 1.02 -4.21 -0.95
CA GLU A 56 0.37 -5.45 -0.52
C GLU A 56 1.17 -6.17 0.58
N ASP A 57 2.49 -6.28 0.42
CA ASP A 57 3.38 -6.91 1.41
C ASP A 57 3.31 -6.20 2.78
N SER A 58 3.40 -4.87 2.79
CA SER A 58 3.29 -4.08 4.03
C SER A 58 1.90 -4.20 4.67
N TRP A 59 0.83 -4.26 3.86
CA TRP A 59 -0.54 -4.37 4.36
C TRP A 59 -0.91 -5.76 4.86
N HIS A 60 -0.27 -6.82 4.36
CA HIS A 60 -0.40 -8.15 4.95
C HIS A 60 0.03 -8.15 6.43
N ALA A 61 1.03 -7.35 6.81
CA ALA A 61 1.39 -7.20 8.21
C ALA A 61 0.26 -6.59 9.05
N ALA A 62 -0.51 -5.63 8.49
CA ALA A 62 -1.68 -5.06 9.17
C ALA A 62 -2.77 -6.11 9.45
N SER A 63 -2.91 -7.13 8.59
CA SER A 63 -3.86 -8.23 8.80
C SER A 63 -3.55 -9.07 10.04
N LEU A 64 -2.27 -9.13 10.46
CA LEU A 64 -1.83 -9.82 11.68
C LEU A 64 -2.27 -9.10 12.96
N PHE A 65 -2.51 -7.80 12.88
CA PHE A 65 -2.95 -6.98 14.00
C PHE A 65 -4.47 -6.83 14.07
N LYS A 66 -5.24 -7.69 13.36
CA LYS A 66 -6.67 -7.88 13.63
C LYS A 66 -6.82 -8.27 15.11
N ARG A 67 -7.11 -7.26 15.94
CA ARG A 67 -7.47 -7.40 17.34
C ARG A 67 -8.50 -8.53 17.44
N VAL A 68 -8.15 -9.58 18.18
CA VAL A 68 -9.15 -10.35 18.93
C VAL A 68 -9.93 -9.29 19.70
N ALA A 69 -11.22 -9.12 19.40
CA ALA A 69 -12.05 -8.12 20.07
C ALA A 69 -11.89 -8.27 21.59
N PRO A 70 -11.62 -7.20 22.36
CA PRO A 70 -11.82 -7.26 23.79
C PRO A 70 -13.32 -7.45 24.02
N PHE A 71 -13.68 -8.61 24.58
CA PHE A 71 -14.90 -8.95 25.30
C PHE A 71 -16.09 -7.99 25.12
N SER A 72 -17.13 -8.45 24.45
CA SER A 72 -18.47 -7.85 24.52
C SER A 72 -18.90 -7.69 25.99
N MET A 73 -19.34 -6.49 26.37
CA MET A 73 -20.08 -6.22 27.61
C MET A 73 -21.47 -5.72 27.25
#